data_AF-A0A976DMG9-F1
#
_entry.id   AF-A0A976DMG9-F1
#
_cell.length_a   1.000
_cell.length_b   1.000
_cell.length_c   1.000
_cell.angle_alpha   90.00
_cell.angle_beta   90.00
_cell.angle_gamma   90.00
#
_symmetry.space_group_name_H-M   'P 1'
#
loop_
_entity.id
_entity.type
_entity.pdbx_description
1 polymer ?
#
loop_
_entity_poly.entity_id
_entity_poly.type
_entity_poly.pdbx_seq_one_letter_code
_entity_poly.pdbx_strand_id
1 'polypeptide(L)' 'DWHGRNLDALWDSVTSDEINEVHTPFRLQITGYAALGQSLQALVDRVDALFAEARRDRQIDVEMVRA' A
#
# COMPACT_ATOMS: atom_id res chain seq x y z
N ASP A 1 -17.91 10.69 -2.99
CA ASP A 1 -17.04 9.63 -3.53
C ASP A 1 -15.94 10.25 -4.35
N TRP A 2 -14.73 10.38 -3.81
CA TRP A 2 -13.64 11.06 -4.52
C TRP A 2 -12.48 10.14 -4.92
N HIS A 3 -12.44 8.89 -4.43
CA HIS A 3 -11.60 7.83 -5.00
C HIS A 3 -12.30 6.46 -4.92
N GLY A 4 -12.00 5.59 -5.88
CA GLY A 4 -12.43 4.19 -5.85
C GLY A 4 -11.85 3.49 -4.62
N ARG A 5 -12.64 2.63 -3.96
CA ARG A 5 -12.17 1.79 -2.84
C ARG A 5 -11.53 0.51 -3.38
N ASN A 6 -10.51 0.66 -4.24
CA ASN A 6 -9.85 -0.44 -4.94
C ASN A 6 -8.32 -0.24 -5.00
N LEU A 7 -7.60 -1.24 -5.50
CA LEU A 7 -6.14 -1.21 -5.58
C LEU A 7 -5.61 -0.25 -6.64
N ASP A 8 -6.37 -0.01 -7.72
CA ASP A 8 -5.95 0.93 -8.76
C ASP A 8 -5.90 2.37 -8.22
N ALA A 9 -6.90 2.77 -7.43
CA ALA A 9 -6.90 4.07 -6.76
C ALA A 9 -5.76 4.19 -5.73
N LEU A 10 -5.40 3.09 -5.06
CA LEU A 10 -4.25 3.07 -4.17
C LEU A 10 -2.93 3.19 -4.95
N TRP A 11 -2.81 2.51 -6.08
CA TRP A 11 -1.66 2.61 -6.97
C TRP A 11 -1.46 4.04 -7.46
N ASP A 12 -2.52 4.67 -7.97
CA ASP A 12 -2.47 6.05 -8.40
C ASP A 12 -2.01 6.95 -7.24
N SER A 13 -2.52 6.71 -6.02
CA SER A 13 -2.15 7.52 -4.86
C SER A 13 -0.71 7.40 -4.42
N VAL A 14 -0.11 6.24 -4.60
CA VAL A 14 1.29 6.01 -4.25
C VAL A 14 2.22 6.52 -5.35
N THR A 15 1.76 6.54 -6.60
CA THR A 15 2.63 6.80 -7.76
C THR A 15 2.53 8.21 -8.34
N SER A 16 1.47 8.97 -8.03
CA SER A 16 1.27 10.29 -8.64
C SER A 16 1.66 11.47 -7.75
N ASP A 17 2.08 11.29 -6.49
CA ASP A 17 2.36 12.35 -5.47
C ASP A 17 1.23 13.40 -5.25
N GLU A 18 0.16 13.36 -6.03
CA GLU A 18 -0.93 14.34 -6.09
C GLU A 18 -2.13 13.92 -5.23
N ILE A 19 -2.25 12.64 -4.90
CA ILE A 19 -3.41 12.08 -4.18
C ILE A 19 -3.01 11.88 -2.72
N ASN A 20 -3.61 12.68 -1.85
CA ASN A 20 -3.39 12.75 -0.39
C ASN A 20 -2.09 13.41 0.10
N GLU A 21 -1.24 13.93 -0.79
CA GLU A 21 0.00 14.66 -0.42
C GLU A 21 0.94 13.87 0.51
N VAL A 22 0.84 12.54 0.49
CA VAL A 22 1.73 11.66 1.25
C VAL A 22 2.96 11.40 0.41
N HIS A 23 4.02 12.14 0.71
CA HIS A 23 5.27 12.05 -0.03
C HIS A 23 6.16 10.93 0.51
N THR A 24 6.79 10.20 -0.41
CA THR A 24 7.83 9.24 -0.07
C THR A 24 9.13 9.94 0.37
N PRO A 25 9.96 9.29 1.24
CA PRO A 25 9.83 7.93 1.75
C PRO A 25 8.83 7.77 2.91
N PHE A 26 8.08 6.67 2.93
CA PHE A 26 7.27 6.29 4.09
C PHE A 26 7.17 4.78 4.30
N ARG A 27 6.87 4.39 5.54
CA ARG A 27 6.68 3.00 5.97
C ARG A 27 5.28 2.80 6.53
N LEU A 28 4.60 1.73 6.12
CA LEU A 28 3.36 1.26 6.75
C LEU A 28 3.67 0.15 7.73
N GLN A 29 3.23 0.29 8.96
CA GLN A 29 3.27 -0.77 9.96
C GLN A 29 1.87 -1.34 10.17
N ILE A 30 1.71 -2.64 9.91
CA ILE A 30 0.48 -3.37 10.22
C ILE A 30 0.72 -4.18 11.48
N THR A 31 -0.03 -3.88 12.53
CA THR A 31 0.02 -4.59 13.81
C THR A 31 -1.09 -5.63 13.88
N GLY A 32 -0.80 -6.77 14.52
CA GLY A 32 -1.79 -7.82 14.74
C GLY A 32 -2.16 -8.57 13.47
N TYR A 33 -1.27 -8.62 12.48
CA TYR A 33 -1.52 -9.30 11.20
C TYR A 33 -1.94 -10.77 11.39
N ALA A 34 -1.32 -11.46 12.35
CA ALA A 34 -1.65 -12.84 12.68
C ALA A 34 -3.07 -13.04 13.24
N ALA A 35 -3.68 -11.99 13.81
CA ALA A 35 -5.04 -12.03 14.34
C ALA A 35 -6.11 -11.70 13.28
N LEU A 36 -5.70 -11.27 12.08
CA LEU A 36 -6.62 -10.97 10.99
C LEU A 36 -7.22 -12.26 10.41
N GLY A 37 -8.48 -12.20 9.99
CA GLY A 37 -9.08 -13.28 9.21
C GLY A 37 -8.40 -13.43 7.84
N GLN A 38 -8.48 -14.64 7.26
CA GLN A 38 -7.78 -14.98 6.00
C GLN A 38 -8.06 -14.00 4.86
N SER A 39 -9.31 -13.56 4.69
CA SER A 39 -9.69 -12.61 3.64
C SER A 39 -8.99 -11.25 3.77
N LEU A 40 -8.76 -10.80 5.01
CA LEU A 40 -8.11 -9.54 5.28
C LEU A 40 -6.59 -9.66 5.17
N GLN A 41 -6.02 -10.80 5.59
CA GLN A 41 -4.61 -11.13 5.33
C GLN A 41 -4.31 -11.12 3.83
N ALA A 42 -5.16 -11.77 3.02
CA ALA A 42 -5.02 -11.78 1.57
C ALA A 42 -5.11 -10.37 0.95
N LEU A 43 -5.95 -9.48 1.49
CA LEU A 43 -5.99 -8.09 1.05
C LEU A 43 -4.68 -7.37 1.39
N VAL A 44 -4.19 -7.52 2.61
CA VAL A 44 -2.91 -6.93 3.03
C VAL A 44 -1.75 -7.43 2.16
N ASP A 45 -1.73 -8.72 1.83
CA ASP A 45 -0.71 -9.30 0.95
C ASP A 45 -0.72 -8.68 -0.44
N ARG A 46 -1.91 -8.38 -0.97
CA ARG A 46 -2.05 -7.71 -2.26
C ARG A 46 -1.56 -6.25 -2.22
N VAL A 47 -1.78 -5.56 -1.11
CA VAL A 47 -1.26 -4.18 -0.92
C VAL A 47 0.26 -4.19 -0.78
N ASP A 48 0.82 -5.13 -0.03
CA ASP A 48 2.28 -5.29 0.10
C ASP A 48 2.93 -5.58 -1.26
N ALA A 49 2.35 -6.47 -2.06
CA ALA A 49 2.81 -6.75 -3.42
C ALA A 49 2.79 -5.50 -4.32
N LEU A 50 1.77 -4.66 -4.18
CA LEU A 50 1.64 -3.39 -4.91
C LEU A 50 2.75 -2.40 -4.53
N PHE A 51 3.09 -2.28 -3.24
CA PHE A 51 4.21 -1.43 -2.81
C PHE A 51 5.57 -1.98 -3.27
N ALA A 52 5.75 -3.30 -3.25
CA ALA A 52 6.95 -3.93 -3.80
C ALA A 52 7.10 -3.64 -5.31
N GLU A 53 6.00 -3.63 -6.06
CA GLU A 53 5.97 -3.24 -7.47
C GLU A 53 6.32 -1.76 -7.67
N ALA A 54 5.70 -0.86 -6.91
CA ALA A 54 6.01 0.58 -6.98
C ALA A 54 7.50 0.87 -6.69
N ARG A 55 8.08 0.18 -5.70
CA ARG A 55 9.51 0.29 -5.38
C ARG A 55 10.40 -0.19 -6.52
N ARG A 56 10.06 -1.33 -7.13
CA ARG A 56 10.85 -1.95 -8.20
C ARG A 56 10.77 -1.16 -9.51
N ASP A 57 9.56 -0.78 -9.92
CA ASP A 57 9.29 -0.33 -11.29
C ASP A 57 9.22 1.20 -11.42
N ARG A 58 8.95 1.91 -10.31
CA ARG A 58 8.86 3.38 -10.27
C ARG A 58 9.88 4.04 -9.34
N GLN A 59 10.71 3.24 -8.66
CA GLN A 59 11.71 3.72 -7.68
C GLN A 59 11.10 4.53 -6.53
N ILE A 60 9.84 4.26 -6.20
CA ILE A 60 9.12 4.92 -5.11
C ILE A 60 9.49 4.25 -3.79
N ASP A 61 9.98 5.03 -2.83
CA ASP A 61 10.47 4.49 -1.56
C ASP A 61 9.33 4.29 -0.56
N VAL A 62 8.60 3.20 -0.76
CA VAL A 62 7.53 2.73 0.13
C VAL A 62 7.82 1.31 0.57
N GLU A 63 7.49 0.99 1.83
CA GLU A 63 7.59 -0.36 2.37
C GLU A 63 6.49 -0.66 3.39
N MET A 64 6.09 -1.93 3.47
CA MET A 64 5.17 -2.43 4.49
C MET A 64 5.89 -3.39 5.42
N VAL A 65 5.70 -3.18 6.72
CA VAL A 65 6.23 -4.03 7.78
C VAL A 65 5.06 -4.60 8.57
N ARG A 66 5.11 -5.92 8.82
CA ARG A 66 4.07 -6.66 9.53
C ARG A 66 4.62 -7.04 10.90
N ALA A 67 3.89 -6.69 11.96
CA ALA A 67 4.25 -6.93 13.36
C ALA A 67 3.17 -7.73 14.09
#